data_AF-A0A935XFS1-F1
#
_entry.id   AF-A0A935XFS1-F1
#
_cell.length_a   1.000
_cell.length_b   1.000
_cell.length_c   1.000
_cell.angle_alpha   90.00
_cell.angle_beta   90.00
_cell.angle_gamma   90.00
#
_symmetry.space_group_name_H-M   'P 1'
#
loop_
_entity.id
_entity.type
_entity.pdbx_description
1 polymer ?
#
loop_
_entity_poly.entity_id
_entity_poly.type
_entity_poly.pdbx_seq_one_letter_code
_entity_poly.pdbx_strand_id
1 'polypeptide(L)'
;MKPTRRVSAWFQHLAMAAGGFLLAYLFIAFVVLPDDIALGDITIPGVVGLTQADAQRRLTGLGLKVSLGESRFSADAPKSTVLAQNPPAGSVVAPGTTISLDVSAGQQRATIPALVGLASEDAERELKKAGLQLGQLQEQPSDSARGLVLGSNPSDGQVVPLGTRVDLIVSAGPAQLTMPDVVGQDYESAAALLAQLGLVTAPPDYDPDSTLPRGAVVSQSPAAGASVAAGTTITLRVAGTP
;
A
#
# COMPACT_ATOMS: atom_id res chain seq x y z
N MET A 1 -11.10 13.19 61.79
CA MET A 1 -10.15 13.60 60.73
C MET A 1 -9.31 12.40 60.34
N LYS A 2 -9.41 11.91 59.09
CA LYS A 2 -8.38 11.04 58.50
C LYS A 2 -7.60 11.91 57.50
N PRO A 3 -6.28 12.05 57.64
CA PRO A 3 -5.48 12.76 56.67
C PRO A 3 -5.21 11.88 55.43
N THR A 4 -5.12 12.55 54.30
CA THR A 4 -4.83 12.02 52.97
C THR A 4 -3.33 11.94 52.68
N ARG A 5 -2.99 10.93 51.86
CA ARG A 5 -1.96 10.88 50.79
C ARG A 5 -0.47 11.06 51.13
N ARG A 6 0.31 10.04 50.76
CA ARG A 6 1.37 10.13 49.73
C ARG A 6 1.93 8.74 49.39
N VAL A 7 1.83 8.35 48.11
CA VAL A 7 2.46 7.16 47.53
C VAL A 7 3.93 7.50 47.27
N SER A 8 4.91 6.70 47.71
CA SER A 8 6.28 6.76 47.17
C SER A 8 7.21 5.62 47.59
N ALA A 9 7.96 5.11 46.60
CA ALA A 9 9.26 4.41 46.66
C ALA A 9 9.35 2.92 47.03
N TRP A 10 8.55 2.35 47.94
CA TRP A 10 8.85 0.98 48.43
C TRP A 10 8.49 -0.17 47.47
N PHE A 11 7.52 0.02 46.58
CA PHE A 11 7.19 -0.98 45.55
C PHE A 11 8.29 -1.15 44.48
N GLN A 12 9.21 -0.17 44.35
CA GLN A 12 10.36 -0.28 43.46
C GLN A 12 11.48 -1.17 44.03
N HIS A 13 11.54 -1.35 45.35
CA HIS A 13 12.53 -2.24 45.97
C HIS A 13 12.06 -3.70 46.06
N LEU A 14 10.75 -3.96 46.13
CA LEU A 14 10.21 -5.33 46.12
C LEU A 14 10.41 -6.02 44.75
N ALA A 15 10.37 -5.25 43.66
CA ALA A 15 10.59 -5.76 42.29
C ALA A 15 12.07 -6.11 42.00
N MET A 16 13.03 -5.43 42.64
CA MET A 16 14.46 -5.80 42.52
C MET A 16 14.83 -7.01 43.39
N ALA A 17 14.21 -7.14 44.57
CA ALA A 17 14.43 -8.32 45.42
C ALA A 17 13.85 -9.60 44.80
N ALA A 18 12.72 -9.51 44.08
CA ALA A 18 12.10 -10.64 43.38
C ALA A 18 12.90 -11.10 42.14
N GLY A 19 13.46 -10.17 41.37
CA GLY A 19 14.38 -10.50 40.26
C GLY A 19 15.69 -11.12 40.76
N GLY A 20 16.21 -10.60 41.88
CA GLY A 20 17.38 -11.17 42.57
C GLY A 20 17.12 -12.54 43.18
N PHE A 21 15.92 -12.79 43.73
CA PHE A 21 15.53 -14.11 44.26
C PHE A 21 15.28 -15.14 43.17
N LEU A 22 14.78 -14.74 41.99
CA LEU A 22 14.59 -15.65 40.86
C LEU A 22 15.93 -15.99 40.21
N LEU A 23 16.84 -15.03 40.11
CA LEU A 23 18.23 -15.28 39.69
C LEU A 23 19.01 -16.08 40.75
N ALA A 24 18.81 -15.83 42.04
CA ALA A 24 19.43 -16.61 43.12
C ALA A 24 18.82 -18.01 43.25
N TYR A 25 17.53 -18.19 42.96
CA TYR A 25 16.89 -19.51 42.89
C TYR A 25 17.37 -20.29 41.66
N LEU A 26 17.56 -19.63 40.51
CA LEU A 26 18.23 -20.21 39.35
C LEU A 26 19.71 -20.53 39.62
N PHE A 27 20.41 -19.72 40.43
CA PHE A 27 21.79 -19.97 40.86
C PHE A 27 21.89 -21.11 41.89
N ILE A 28 20.98 -21.19 42.85
CA ILE A 28 20.88 -22.30 43.82
C ILE A 28 20.45 -23.57 43.11
N ALA A 29 19.55 -23.53 42.13
CA ALA A 29 19.22 -24.67 41.28
C ALA A 29 20.40 -25.11 40.40
N PHE A 30 21.29 -24.19 40.00
CA PHE A 30 22.54 -24.47 39.31
C PHE A 30 23.64 -25.08 40.22
N VAL A 31 23.61 -24.84 41.54
CA VAL A 31 24.65 -25.27 42.50
C VAL A 31 24.24 -26.46 43.39
N VAL A 32 22.94 -26.64 43.68
CA VAL A 32 22.43 -27.63 44.67
C VAL A 32 21.77 -28.85 44.01
N LEU A 33 21.44 -28.78 42.72
CA LEU A 33 21.14 -30.00 41.97
C LEU A 33 22.45 -30.74 41.71
N PRO A 34 22.57 -32.03 42.09
CA PRO A 34 23.81 -32.79 41.90
C PRO A 34 24.16 -32.89 40.42
N ASP A 35 25.43 -32.63 40.08
CA ASP A 35 26.03 -32.66 38.73
C ASP A 35 25.99 -34.04 38.02
N ASP A 36 25.26 -35.03 38.55
CA ASP A 36 25.34 -36.44 38.15
C ASP A 36 24.05 -36.97 37.50
N ILE A 37 23.57 -36.26 36.48
CA ILE A 37 23.05 -36.97 35.30
C ILE A 37 23.90 -36.50 34.12
N ALA A 38 24.87 -37.34 33.73
CA ALA A 38 25.71 -37.14 32.53
C ALA A 38 24.86 -37.25 31.26
N LEU A 39 23.96 -36.31 31.05
CA LEU A 39 23.25 -36.07 29.82
C LEU A 39 24.17 -35.16 29.01
N GLY A 40 24.90 -35.75 28.07
CA GLY A 40 25.87 -35.03 27.25
C GLY A 40 25.32 -33.70 26.73
N ASP A 41 26.18 -32.69 26.79
CA ASP A 41 25.93 -31.34 26.28
C ASP A 41 25.57 -31.37 24.79
N ILE A 42 24.47 -30.70 24.42
CA ILE A 42 24.03 -30.60 23.02
C ILE A 42 24.43 -29.23 22.47
N THR A 43 25.19 -29.23 21.38
CA THR A 43 25.42 -28.03 20.57
C THR A 43 24.20 -27.75 19.70
N ILE A 44 23.62 -26.56 19.84
CA ILE A 44 22.43 -26.15 19.11
C ILE A 44 22.79 -25.94 17.62
N PRO A 45 22.11 -26.61 16.68
CA PRO A 45 22.31 -26.37 15.26
C PRO A 45 21.70 -25.05 14.81
N GLY A 46 22.23 -24.48 13.73
CA GLY A 46 21.60 -23.36 13.04
C GLY A 46 20.34 -23.79 12.30
N VAL A 47 19.21 -23.16 12.64
CA VAL A 47 17.90 -23.39 12.03
C VAL A 47 17.29 -22.13 11.41
N VAL A 48 17.96 -20.97 11.51
CA VAL A 48 17.58 -19.75 10.80
C VAL A 48 17.57 -20.00 9.29
N GLY A 49 16.52 -19.53 8.61
CA GLY A 49 16.30 -19.76 7.19
C GLY A 49 15.61 -21.10 6.84
N LEU A 50 15.51 -22.04 7.78
CA LEU A 50 14.73 -23.25 7.58
C LEU A 50 13.23 -23.00 7.76
N THR A 51 12.40 -23.90 7.24
CA THR A 51 10.98 -23.91 7.59
C THR A 51 10.82 -24.25 9.07
N GLN A 52 9.78 -23.73 9.72
CA GLN A 52 9.44 -24.05 11.10
C GLN A 52 9.38 -25.57 11.33
N ALA A 53 8.81 -26.32 10.38
CA ALA A 53 8.70 -27.77 10.47
C ALA A 53 10.07 -28.46 10.43
N ASP A 54 10.99 -28.01 9.56
CA ASP A 54 12.34 -28.57 9.47
C ASP A 54 13.18 -28.23 10.69
N ALA A 55 13.11 -26.97 11.14
CA ALA A 55 13.75 -26.50 12.35
C ALA A 55 13.28 -27.31 13.57
N GLN A 56 11.96 -27.51 13.68
CA GLN A 56 11.38 -28.31 14.76
C GLN A 56 11.89 -29.74 14.73
N ARG A 57 11.81 -30.41 13.56
CA ARG A 57 12.32 -31.79 13.42
C ARG A 57 13.79 -31.90 13.81
N ARG A 58 14.62 -30.95 13.39
CA ARG A 58 16.06 -30.95 13.67
C ARG A 58 16.37 -30.76 15.16
N LEU A 59 15.64 -29.87 15.84
CA LEU A 59 15.83 -29.61 17.27
C LEU A 59 15.26 -30.74 18.13
N THR A 60 14.05 -31.23 17.82
CA THR A 60 13.43 -32.34 18.56
C THR A 60 14.18 -33.65 18.35
N GLY A 61 14.81 -33.85 17.19
CA GLY A 61 15.69 -35.00 16.93
C GLY A 61 16.92 -35.05 17.83
N LEU A 62 17.33 -33.92 18.41
CA LEU A 62 18.39 -33.84 19.42
C LEU A 62 17.85 -33.95 20.86
N GLY A 63 16.55 -34.11 21.06
CA GLY A 63 15.94 -34.09 22.40
C GLY A 63 15.76 -32.68 22.97
N LEU A 64 15.86 -31.63 22.15
CA LEU A 64 15.52 -30.26 22.53
C LEU A 64 14.01 -30.02 22.35
N LYS A 65 13.46 -29.08 23.11
CA LYS A 65 12.06 -28.63 22.98
C LYS A 65 12.02 -27.37 22.12
N VAL A 66 10.91 -27.14 21.43
CA VAL A 66 10.73 -25.95 20.58
C VAL A 66 9.52 -25.17 21.07
N SER A 67 9.69 -23.87 21.26
CA SER A 67 8.62 -22.91 21.47
C SER A 67 8.60 -21.89 20.33
N LEU A 68 7.40 -21.49 19.91
CA LEU A 68 7.25 -20.37 18.98
C LEU A 68 7.29 -19.07 19.77
N GLY A 69 8.21 -18.19 19.36
CA GLY A 69 8.31 -16.83 19.86
C GLY A 69 7.41 -15.89 19.08
N GLU A 70 7.94 -14.75 18.68
CA GLU A 70 7.17 -13.75 17.94
C GLU A 70 7.04 -14.09 16.46
N SER A 71 5.86 -13.84 15.90
CA SER A 71 5.67 -13.85 14.46
C SER A 71 5.93 -12.44 13.91
N ARG A 72 6.85 -12.29 12.96
CA ARG A 72 7.24 -10.99 12.38
C ARG A 72 7.05 -10.97 10.87
N PHE A 73 6.56 -9.87 10.31
CA PHE A 73 6.53 -9.71 8.85
C PHE A 73 7.96 -9.59 8.30
N SER A 74 8.19 -10.20 7.15
CA SER A 74 9.49 -10.17 6.46
C SER A 74 9.28 -10.04 4.96
N ALA A 75 10.04 -9.14 4.33
CA ALA A 75 10.05 -8.99 2.88
C ALA A 75 10.75 -10.18 2.20
N ASP A 76 11.79 -10.71 2.84
CA ASP A 76 12.76 -11.65 2.25
C ASP A 76 12.49 -13.11 2.63
N ALA A 77 11.73 -13.36 3.70
CA ALA A 77 11.45 -14.71 4.18
C ALA A 77 9.98 -15.10 3.96
N PRO A 78 9.70 -16.23 3.29
CA PRO A 78 8.35 -16.78 3.18
C PRO A 78 7.69 -17.00 4.54
N LYS A 79 6.36 -17.09 4.56
CA LYS A 79 5.61 -17.42 5.76
C LYS A 79 6.10 -18.76 6.33
N SER A 80 6.21 -18.82 7.67
CA SER A 80 6.68 -19.99 8.43
C SER A 80 8.16 -20.33 8.27
N THR A 81 9.00 -19.40 7.79
CA THR A 81 10.46 -19.51 7.85
C THR A 81 11.00 -18.97 9.16
N VAL A 82 11.98 -19.64 9.78
CA VAL A 82 12.63 -19.19 11.01
C VAL A 82 13.51 -17.97 10.72
N LEU A 83 13.23 -16.86 11.41
CA LEU A 83 13.97 -15.61 11.30
C LEU A 83 15.06 -15.49 12.36
N ALA A 84 14.78 -15.96 13.57
CA ALA A 84 15.73 -15.98 14.67
C ALA A 84 15.48 -17.19 15.57
N GLN A 85 16.53 -17.59 16.28
CA GLN A 85 16.48 -18.63 17.30
C GLN A 85 17.17 -18.15 18.58
N ASN A 86 16.66 -18.58 19.73
CA ASN A 86 17.26 -18.30 21.03
C ASN A 86 17.19 -19.55 21.92
N PRO A 87 18.31 -20.07 22.47
CA PRO A 87 19.70 -19.62 22.28
C PRO A 87 20.23 -19.69 20.83
N PRO A 88 21.28 -18.92 20.49
CA PRO A 88 21.82 -18.87 19.14
C PRO A 88 22.50 -20.20 18.74
N ALA A 89 22.71 -20.37 17.44
CA ALA A 89 23.43 -21.53 16.91
C ALA A 89 24.84 -21.63 17.50
N GLY A 90 25.30 -22.85 17.77
CA GLY A 90 26.60 -23.12 18.40
C GLY A 90 26.60 -23.01 19.92
N SER A 91 25.53 -22.50 20.54
CA SER A 91 25.38 -22.56 22.00
C SER A 91 25.27 -24.01 22.48
N VAL A 92 25.83 -24.27 23.66
CA VAL A 92 25.79 -25.57 24.31
C VAL A 92 24.74 -25.54 25.41
N VAL A 93 23.81 -26.50 25.40
CA VAL A 93 22.70 -26.57 26.35
C VAL A 93 22.45 -28.00 26.80
N ALA A 94 21.83 -28.13 27.98
CA ALA A 94 21.38 -29.41 28.48
C ALA A 94 20.24 -29.99 27.61
N PRO A 95 20.12 -31.33 27.51
CA PRO A 95 18.98 -31.96 26.87
C PRO A 95 17.64 -31.53 27.46
N GLY A 96 16.61 -31.44 26.62
CA GLY A 96 15.29 -30.96 27.02
C GLY A 96 15.14 -29.45 27.14
N THR A 97 16.20 -28.67 26.91
CA THR A 97 16.15 -27.20 26.84
C THR A 97 15.17 -26.74 25.76
N THR A 98 14.37 -25.72 26.06
CA THR A 98 13.45 -25.10 25.11
C THR A 98 14.15 -24.04 24.29
N ILE A 99 14.09 -24.18 22.96
CA ILE A 99 14.58 -23.21 21.99
C ILE A 99 13.40 -22.40 21.48
N SER A 100 13.47 -21.07 21.60
CA SER A 100 12.49 -20.17 21.05
C SER A 100 12.83 -19.82 19.61
N LEU A 101 11.84 -19.93 18.71
CA LEU A 101 11.97 -19.58 17.30
C LEU A 101 11.04 -18.42 16.95
N ASP A 102 11.61 -17.31 16.49
CA ASP A 102 10.85 -16.25 15.85
C ASP A 102 10.64 -16.62 14.38
N VAL A 103 9.40 -16.55 13.91
CA VAL A 103 9.02 -17.02 12.58
C VAL A 103 8.47 -15.90 11.71
N SER A 104 8.69 -16.01 10.40
CA SER A 104 8.14 -15.08 9.43
C SER A 104 6.63 -15.26 9.30
N ALA A 105 5.89 -14.17 9.46
CA ALA A 105 4.47 -14.07 9.09
C ALA A 105 4.28 -14.01 7.56
N GLY A 106 5.37 -13.95 6.80
CA GLY A 106 5.40 -13.62 5.37
C GLY A 106 5.49 -12.12 5.13
N GLN A 107 5.30 -11.73 3.87
CA GLN A 107 5.23 -10.32 3.49
C GLN A 107 3.96 -9.69 4.03
N GLN A 108 4.05 -8.43 4.47
CA GLN A 108 2.86 -7.64 4.78
C GLN A 108 2.04 -7.45 3.51
N ARG A 109 0.71 -7.59 3.62
CA ARG A 109 -0.22 -7.53 2.49
C ARG A 109 -1.30 -6.49 2.71
N ALA A 110 -1.77 -5.92 1.61
CA ALA A 110 -2.88 -4.98 1.56
C ALA A 110 -3.94 -5.49 0.57
N THR A 111 -5.18 -5.08 0.79
CA THR A 111 -6.28 -5.35 -0.15
C THR A 111 -6.42 -4.15 -1.07
N ILE A 112 -6.54 -4.39 -2.37
CA ILE A 112 -6.81 -3.33 -3.34
C ILE A 112 -8.23 -2.81 -3.08
N PRO A 113 -8.41 -1.51 -2.81
CA PRO A 113 -9.73 -0.93 -2.58
C PRO A 113 -10.59 -0.98 -3.85
N ALA A 114 -11.87 -0.63 -3.73
CA ALA A 114 -12.72 -0.43 -4.91
C ALA A 114 -12.33 0.89 -5.59
N LEU A 115 -11.85 0.81 -6.83
CA LEU A 115 -11.32 1.93 -7.59
C LEU A 115 -12.22 2.27 -8.79
N VAL A 116 -12.94 1.30 -9.34
CA VAL A 116 -13.82 1.51 -10.49
C VAL A 116 -14.89 2.56 -10.18
N GLY A 117 -15.05 3.52 -11.09
CA GLY A 117 -15.99 4.63 -10.98
C GLY A 117 -15.48 5.84 -10.19
N LEU A 118 -14.31 5.76 -9.56
CA LEU A 118 -13.65 6.92 -8.96
C LEU A 118 -12.94 7.75 -10.02
N ALA A 119 -12.70 9.04 -9.71
CA ALA A 119 -11.75 9.85 -10.45
C ALA A 119 -10.31 9.33 -10.24
N SER A 120 -9.44 9.47 -11.24
CA SER A 120 -8.04 9.03 -11.17
C SER A 120 -7.29 9.53 -9.92
N GLU A 121 -7.51 10.80 -9.55
CA GLU A 121 -6.87 11.42 -8.40
C GLU A 121 -7.41 10.86 -7.08
N ASP A 122 -8.68 10.46 -7.06
CA ASP A 122 -9.34 9.86 -5.89
C ASP A 122 -8.86 8.41 -5.71
N ALA A 123 -8.78 7.66 -6.80
CA ALA A 123 -8.22 6.31 -6.84
C ALA A 123 -6.76 6.29 -6.34
N GLU A 124 -5.93 7.25 -6.77
CA GLU A 124 -4.55 7.36 -6.28
C GLU A 124 -4.50 7.58 -4.76
N ARG A 125 -5.40 8.41 -4.20
CA ARG A 125 -5.45 8.63 -2.75
C ARG A 125 -5.86 7.37 -2.00
N GLU A 126 -6.83 6.62 -2.50
CA GLU A 126 -7.25 5.36 -1.88
C GLU A 126 -6.14 4.30 -1.93
N LEU A 127 -5.41 4.20 -3.05
CA LEU A 127 -4.22 3.34 -3.15
C LEU A 127 -3.17 3.71 -2.09
N LYS A 128 -2.83 5.01 -1.95
CA LYS A 128 -1.85 5.48 -0.96
C LYS A 128 -2.29 5.15 0.48
N LYS A 129 -3.58 5.34 0.81
CA LYS A 129 -4.14 4.98 2.12
C LYS A 129 -4.02 3.49 2.41
N ALA A 130 -4.18 2.64 1.39
CA ALA A 130 -4.00 1.19 1.50
C ALA A 130 -2.52 0.75 1.54
N GLY A 131 -1.56 1.69 1.46
CA GLY A 131 -0.14 1.37 1.39
C GLY A 131 0.29 0.80 0.03
N LEU A 132 -0.49 1.06 -1.01
CA LEU A 132 -0.22 0.68 -2.40
C LEU A 132 0.30 1.89 -3.19
N GLN A 133 0.82 1.64 -4.38
CA GLN A 133 1.37 2.67 -5.26
C GLN A 133 0.57 2.75 -6.56
N LEU A 134 0.44 3.95 -7.11
CA LEU A 134 -0.05 4.13 -8.48
C LEU A 134 1.01 3.60 -9.47
N GLY A 135 0.57 2.75 -10.39
CA GLY A 135 1.36 2.22 -11.49
C GLY A 135 1.22 3.06 -12.76
N GLN A 136 1.04 2.39 -13.89
CA GLN A 136 0.77 3.00 -15.19
C GLN A 136 -0.69 3.46 -15.29
N LEU A 137 -0.89 4.60 -15.95
CA LEU A 137 -2.21 5.09 -16.33
C LEU A 137 -2.41 4.82 -17.82
N GLN A 138 -3.44 4.06 -18.16
CA GLN A 138 -3.83 3.79 -19.54
C GLN A 138 -5.19 4.42 -19.81
N GLU A 139 -5.29 5.21 -20.86
CA GLU A 139 -6.55 5.78 -21.28
C GLU A 139 -7.23 4.89 -22.32
N GLN A 140 -8.53 4.66 -22.17
CA GLN A 140 -9.34 3.90 -23.10
C GLN A 140 -10.65 4.65 -23.42
N PRO A 141 -11.07 4.69 -24.69
CA PRO A 141 -12.39 5.22 -25.04
C PRO A 141 -13.51 4.46 -24.33
N SER A 142 -14.45 5.19 -23.72
CA SER A 142 -15.64 4.61 -23.08
C SER A 142 -16.76 5.65 -22.97
N ASP A 143 -18.00 5.21 -22.77
CA ASP A 143 -19.13 6.12 -22.60
C ASP A 143 -19.12 6.87 -21.24
N SER A 144 -18.22 6.50 -20.33
CA SER A 144 -18.02 7.18 -19.05
C SER A 144 -17.31 8.53 -19.24
N ALA A 145 -17.57 9.47 -18.32
CA ALA A 145 -16.84 10.74 -18.28
C ALA A 145 -15.32 10.53 -18.25
N ARG A 146 -14.58 11.40 -18.94
CA ARG A 146 -13.12 11.36 -18.98
C ARG A 146 -12.53 11.43 -17.57
N GLY A 147 -11.48 10.66 -17.31
CA GLY A 147 -10.77 10.61 -16.03
C GLY A 147 -11.37 9.66 -14.98
N LEU A 148 -12.51 9.02 -15.27
CA LEU A 148 -13.05 7.97 -14.40
C LEU A 148 -12.31 6.65 -14.61
N VAL A 149 -12.01 5.95 -13.53
CA VAL A 149 -11.39 4.62 -13.55
C VAL A 149 -12.41 3.60 -14.06
N LEU A 150 -12.04 2.90 -15.12
CA LEU A 150 -12.80 1.80 -15.72
C LEU A 150 -12.37 0.45 -15.16
N GLY A 151 -11.11 0.34 -14.75
CA GLY A 151 -10.53 -0.90 -14.23
C GLY A 151 -9.15 -0.68 -13.64
N SER A 152 -8.68 -1.70 -12.92
CA SER A 152 -7.38 -1.72 -12.27
C SER A 152 -6.69 -3.07 -12.52
N ASN A 153 -5.36 -3.06 -12.51
CA ASN A 153 -4.54 -4.26 -12.55
C ASN A 153 -3.37 -4.12 -11.56
N PRO A 154 -3.27 -4.96 -10.52
CA PRO A 154 -4.18 -6.04 -10.17
C PRO A 154 -5.59 -5.53 -9.78
N SER A 155 -6.61 -6.38 -9.87
CA SER A 155 -8.02 -5.96 -9.80
C SER A 155 -8.47 -5.63 -8.37
N ASP A 156 -9.50 -4.81 -8.26
CA ASP A 156 -10.17 -4.46 -7.00
C ASP A 156 -10.49 -5.70 -6.14
N GLY A 157 -10.28 -5.59 -4.83
CA GLY A 157 -10.49 -6.68 -3.87
C GLY A 157 -9.39 -7.74 -3.79
N GLN A 158 -8.40 -7.71 -4.69
CA GLN A 158 -7.26 -8.64 -4.60
C GLN A 158 -6.34 -8.28 -3.42
N VAL A 159 -5.74 -9.31 -2.82
CA VAL A 159 -4.78 -9.16 -1.73
C VAL A 159 -3.37 -9.28 -2.29
N VAL A 160 -2.62 -8.19 -2.22
CA VAL A 160 -1.27 -8.05 -2.80
C VAL A 160 -0.26 -7.64 -1.74
N PRO A 161 1.05 -7.84 -1.96
CA PRO A 161 2.08 -7.29 -1.08
C PRO A 161 1.96 -5.78 -0.90
N LEU A 162 2.32 -5.29 0.28
CA LEU A 162 2.37 -3.86 0.55
C LEU A 162 3.34 -3.18 -0.43
N GLY A 163 3.02 -1.98 -0.89
CA GLY A 163 3.82 -1.25 -1.88
C GLY A 163 3.67 -1.72 -3.33
N THR A 164 2.80 -2.72 -3.61
CA THR A 164 2.50 -3.13 -4.99
C THR A 164 1.99 -1.94 -5.80
N ARG A 165 2.45 -1.85 -7.05
CA ARG A 165 1.95 -0.89 -8.04
C ARG A 165 0.69 -1.42 -8.68
N VAL A 166 -0.33 -0.58 -8.72
CA VAL A 166 -1.63 -0.86 -9.35
C VAL A 166 -1.78 0.04 -10.56
N ASP A 167 -1.80 -0.56 -11.74
CA ASP A 167 -2.07 0.13 -12.99
C ASP A 167 -3.57 0.44 -13.08
N LEU A 168 -3.92 1.61 -13.63
CA LEU A 168 -5.30 2.05 -13.78
C LEU A 168 -5.63 2.22 -15.26
N ILE A 169 -6.80 1.72 -15.64
CA ILE A 169 -7.43 2.00 -16.92
C ILE A 169 -8.47 3.09 -16.67
N VAL A 170 -8.33 4.24 -17.31
CA VAL A 170 -9.24 5.39 -17.16
C VAL A 170 -9.95 5.70 -18.47
N SER A 171 -11.14 6.29 -18.36
CA SER A 171 -11.90 6.73 -19.50
C SER A 171 -11.21 7.91 -20.18
N ALA A 172 -10.98 7.78 -21.49
CA ALA A 172 -10.62 8.89 -22.37
C ALA A 172 -11.84 9.75 -22.77
N GLY A 173 -13.05 9.35 -22.34
CA GLY A 173 -14.32 9.83 -22.88
C GLY A 173 -14.79 8.99 -24.08
N PRO A 174 -15.97 9.29 -24.64
CA PRO A 174 -16.54 8.52 -25.74
C PRO A 174 -15.71 8.71 -27.02
N ALA A 175 -15.64 7.65 -27.83
CA ALA A 175 -14.87 7.66 -29.08
C ALA A 175 -15.38 8.70 -30.09
N GLN A 176 -16.69 8.94 -30.08
CA GLN A 176 -17.35 9.98 -30.85
C GLN A 176 -18.12 10.91 -29.92
N LEU A 177 -18.06 12.19 -30.22
CA LEU A 177 -18.74 13.27 -29.52
C LEU A 177 -19.68 13.95 -30.48
N THR A 178 -20.81 14.44 -29.98
CA THR A 178 -21.66 15.36 -30.74
C THR A 178 -21.14 16.76 -30.52
N MET A 179 -20.84 17.46 -31.61
CA MET A 179 -20.29 18.81 -31.57
C MET A 179 -21.28 19.77 -30.87
N PRO A 180 -20.90 20.40 -29.74
CA PRO A 180 -21.78 21.37 -29.08
C PRO A 180 -21.91 22.64 -29.90
N ASP A 181 -22.98 23.39 -29.67
CA ASP A 181 -23.14 24.75 -30.20
C ASP A 181 -22.46 25.76 -29.27
N VAL A 182 -21.35 26.33 -29.72
CA VAL A 182 -20.60 27.37 -29.02
C VAL A 182 -20.73 28.74 -29.68
N VAL A 183 -21.54 28.87 -30.74
CA VAL A 183 -21.75 30.15 -31.42
C VAL A 183 -22.40 31.15 -30.48
N GLY A 184 -21.88 32.38 -30.46
CA GLY A 184 -22.30 33.46 -29.57
C GLY A 184 -21.73 33.37 -28.15
N GLN A 185 -21.06 32.28 -27.77
CA GLN A 185 -20.35 32.20 -26.49
C GLN A 185 -19.02 32.93 -26.56
N ASP A 186 -18.48 33.29 -25.40
CA ASP A 186 -17.10 33.79 -25.28
C ASP A 186 -16.08 32.70 -25.67
N TYR A 187 -15.03 33.09 -26.40
CA TYR A 187 -14.00 32.18 -26.91
C TYR A 187 -13.30 31.38 -25.80
N GLU A 188 -12.94 32.00 -24.67
CA GLU A 188 -12.24 31.29 -23.59
C GLU A 188 -13.14 30.22 -22.96
N SER A 189 -14.41 30.57 -22.72
CA SER A 189 -15.42 29.65 -22.19
C SER A 189 -15.71 28.50 -23.17
N ALA A 190 -15.85 28.80 -24.46
CA ALA A 190 -16.04 27.82 -25.52
C ALA A 190 -14.83 26.87 -25.63
N ALA A 191 -13.61 27.40 -25.59
CA ALA A 191 -12.40 26.61 -25.65
C ALA A 191 -12.25 25.70 -24.43
N ALA A 192 -12.57 26.19 -23.23
CA ALA A 192 -12.56 25.39 -22.00
C ALA A 192 -13.57 24.23 -22.05
N LEU A 193 -14.77 24.46 -22.58
CA LEU A 193 -15.78 23.41 -22.79
C LEU A 193 -15.29 22.35 -23.78
N LEU A 194 -14.77 22.78 -24.94
CA LEU A 194 -14.25 21.86 -25.96
C LEU A 194 -13.07 21.03 -25.43
N ALA A 195 -12.18 21.64 -24.65
CA ALA A 195 -11.07 20.96 -24.00
C ALA A 195 -11.53 19.91 -22.98
N GLN A 196 -12.58 20.20 -22.20
CA GLN A 196 -13.18 19.23 -21.27
C GLN A 196 -13.78 18.02 -21.98
N LEU A 197 -14.35 18.22 -23.17
CA LEU A 197 -14.82 17.14 -24.04
C LEU A 197 -13.66 16.41 -24.73
N GLY A 198 -12.43 16.91 -24.61
CA GLY A 198 -11.27 16.31 -25.24
C GLY A 198 -11.09 16.64 -26.71
N LEU A 199 -11.68 17.73 -27.15
CA LEU A 199 -11.46 18.33 -28.45
C LEU A 199 -10.33 19.36 -28.35
N VAL A 200 -9.61 19.55 -29.44
CA VAL A 200 -8.50 20.51 -29.49
C VAL A 200 -8.98 21.76 -30.19
N THR A 201 -8.75 22.95 -29.65
CA THR A 201 -9.07 24.20 -30.36
C THR A 201 -7.85 24.71 -31.11
N ALA A 202 -8.00 24.97 -32.41
CA ALA A 202 -7.00 25.73 -33.17
C ALA A 202 -6.93 27.19 -32.68
N PRO A 203 -5.83 27.93 -32.97
CA PRO A 203 -5.80 29.37 -32.77
C PRO A 203 -7.01 30.05 -33.44
N PRO A 204 -7.63 31.05 -32.79
CA PRO A 204 -8.85 31.67 -33.31
C PRO A 204 -8.56 32.44 -34.59
N ASP A 205 -9.48 32.32 -35.55
CA ASP A 205 -9.54 33.21 -36.71
C ASP A 205 -10.40 34.42 -36.35
N TYR A 206 -9.91 35.63 -36.59
CA TYR A 206 -10.57 36.85 -36.12
C TYR A 206 -11.41 37.50 -37.22
N ASP A 207 -12.64 37.87 -36.89
CA ASP A 207 -13.57 38.57 -37.77
C ASP A 207 -13.75 40.03 -37.30
N PRO A 208 -13.02 40.99 -37.91
CA PRO A 208 -13.09 42.40 -37.52
C PRO A 208 -14.43 43.06 -37.89
N ASP A 209 -15.17 42.49 -38.84
CA ASP A 209 -16.42 43.05 -39.37
C ASP A 209 -17.66 42.49 -38.66
N SER A 210 -17.48 41.59 -37.70
CA SER A 210 -18.57 40.98 -36.95
C SER A 210 -19.32 41.99 -36.08
N THR A 211 -20.64 41.90 -36.06
CA THR A 211 -21.52 42.70 -35.20
C THR A 211 -21.70 42.12 -33.79
N LEU A 212 -21.12 40.94 -33.52
CA LEU A 212 -21.17 40.32 -32.20
C LEU A 212 -20.23 41.04 -31.22
N PRO A 213 -20.44 40.87 -29.89
CA PRO A 213 -19.50 41.37 -28.90
C PRO A 213 -18.07 40.86 -29.15
N ARG A 214 -17.07 41.72 -28.94
CA ARG A 214 -15.65 41.34 -29.08
C ARG A 214 -15.35 40.10 -28.22
N GLY A 215 -14.68 39.11 -28.80
CA GLY A 215 -14.35 37.84 -28.15
C GLY A 215 -15.43 36.76 -28.28
N ALA A 216 -16.62 37.07 -28.82
CA ALA A 216 -17.65 36.06 -29.05
C ALA A 216 -17.34 35.21 -30.28
N VAL A 217 -17.68 33.92 -30.22
CA VAL A 217 -17.57 32.98 -31.34
C VAL A 217 -18.62 33.33 -32.40
N VAL A 218 -18.16 33.66 -33.61
CA VAL A 218 -18.99 33.96 -34.79
C VAL A 218 -19.41 32.68 -35.49
N SER A 219 -18.50 31.73 -35.62
CA SER A 219 -18.76 30.45 -36.26
C SER A 219 -17.80 29.39 -35.76
N GLN A 220 -18.25 28.14 -35.84
CA GLN A 220 -17.45 26.96 -35.51
C GLN A 220 -17.39 26.00 -36.69
N SER A 221 -16.29 25.25 -36.78
CA SER A 221 -16.19 24.09 -37.66
C SER A 221 -15.44 22.96 -36.95
N PRO A 222 -16.01 21.74 -36.89
CA PRO A 222 -17.30 21.30 -37.44
C PRO A 222 -18.54 21.99 -36.85
N ALA A 223 -19.65 21.96 -37.60
CA ALA A 223 -20.91 22.59 -37.19
C ALA A 223 -21.55 21.86 -35.99
N ALA A 224 -22.38 22.57 -35.22
CA ALA A 224 -23.12 21.98 -34.11
C ALA A 224 -23.94 20.75 -34.55
N GLY A 225 -23.96 19.71 -33.71
CA GLY A 225 -24.61 18.43 -33.99
C GLY A 225 -23.80 17.45 -34.86
N ALA A 226 -22.67 17.87 -35.45
CA ALA A 226 -21.80 16.95 -36.18
C ALA A 226 -21.18 15.90 -35.23
N SER A 227 -21.02 14.66 -35.71
CA SER A 227 -20.24 13.65 -34.98
C SER A 227 -18.75 13.88 -35.22
N VAL A 228 -17.99 14.07 -34.14
CA VAL A 228 -16.55 14.34 -34.16
C VAL A 228 -15.81 13.30 -33.33
N ALA A 229 -14.64 12.85 -33.79
CA ALA A 229 -13.81 11.94 -33.00
C ALA A 229 -13.16 12.71 -31.83
N ALA A 230 -12.90 12.02 -30.72
CA ALA A 230 -12.07 12.58 -29.65
C ALA A 230 -10.70 13.04 -30.20
N GLY A 231 -10.19 14.17 -29.69
CA GLY A 231 -8.94 14.77 -30.17
C GLY A 231 -9.03 15.54 -31.49
N THR A 232 -10.22 15.63 -32.10
CA THR A 232 -10.40 16.43 -33.33
C THR A 232 -10.11 17.91 -33.05
N THR A 233 -9.39 18.54 -33.99
CA THR A 233 -9.14 19.99 -33.96
C THR A 233 -10.35 20.76 -34.48
N ILE A 234 -10.87 21.66 -33.65
CA ILE A 234 -11.99 22.55 -33.93
C ILE A 234 -11.45 23.94 -34.30
N THR A 235 -11.97 24.52 -35.37
CA THR A 235 -11.68 25.92 -35.72
C THR A 235 -12.83 26.81 -35.27
N LEU A 236 -12.50 27.88 -34.56
CA LEU A 236 -13.44 28.90 -34.11
C LEU A 236 -13.08 30.23 -34.78
N ARG A 237 -14.08 30.88 -35.36
CA ARG A 237 -13.98 32.27 -35.80
C ARG A 237 -14.53 33.16 -34.69
N VAL A 238 -13.82 34.22 -34.34
CA VAL A 238 -14.07 35.05 -33.15
C VAL A 238 -14.22 36.51 -33.57
N ALA A 239 -15.20 37.21 -32.99
CA ALA A 239 -15.47 38.60 -33.30
C ALA A 239 -14.37 39.53 -32.77
N GLY A 240 -13.87 40.42 -33.64
CA GLY A 240 -12.85 41.41 -33.32
C GLY A 240 -11.52 41.17 -34.04
N THR A 241 -10.45 41.66 -33.43
CA THR A 241 -9.06 41.51 -33.88
C THR A 241 -8.25 40.86 -32.75
N PRO A 242 -7.05 40.28 -33.05
CA PRO A 242 -6.15 39.73 -32.05
C PRO A 242 -5.91 40.64 -30.84
#